data_AF-A0A843YES2-F1
#
_entry.id   AF-A0A843YES2-F1
#
_cell.length_a   1.000
_cell.length_b   1.000
_cell.length_c   1.000
_cell.angle_alpha   90.00
_cell.angle_beta   90.00
_cell.angle_gamma   90.00
#
_symmetry.space_group_name_H-M   'P 1'
#
loop_
_entity.id
_entity.type
_entity.pdbx_description
1 polymer ?
#
loop_
_entity_poly.entity_id
_entity_poly.type
_entity_poly.pdbx_seq_one_letter_code
_entity_poly.pdbx_strand_id
1 'polypeptide(L)'
;MLRGQQRIGPIVIKNFAKRWLDIPPVWLLLAMFSVWIQGRFLPLGPGFSGRVPPGLIWILWGCAGGLTLAAVLQMRKFRTTVHPHENATHLVTKGVFGLSRNPIYVSDVLLLLGVVAWVGSWGSFAIVALFIWVLQHRFIRGEELRLMSQFPDEWADYSKRTRRWM
;
A
#
# COMPACT_ATOMS: atom_id res chain seq x y z
N MET A 1 37.59 -21.94 22.40
CA MET A 1 36.30 -22.58 22.04
C MET A 1 35.44 -22.50 23.30
N LEU A 2 34.36 -21.71 23.36
CA LEU A 2 32.99 -22.10 22.99
C LEU A 2 32.19 -20.83 22.64
N ARG A 3 31.75 -20.73 21.38
CA ARG A 3 30.88 -19.67 20.88
C ARG A 3 29.46 -19.98 21.37
N GLY A 4 28.88 -19.10 22.18
CA GLY A 4 27.50 -19.23 22.66
C GLY A 4 26.52 -19.22 21.48
N GLN A 5 25.94 -20.39 21.18
CA GLN A 5 24.75 -20.48 20.35
C GLN A 5 23.59 -19.83 21.10
N GLN A 6 23.28 -18.57 20.79
CA GLN A 6 21.99 -17.99 21.15
C GLN A 6 20.91 -18.77 20.40
N ARG A 7 20.22 -19.67 21.11
CA ARG A 7 19.01 -20.33 20.59
C ARG A 7 17.99 -19.25 20.26
N ILE A 8 17.75 -19.04 18.97
CA ILE A 8 16.70 -18.16 18.47
C ILE A 8 15.36 -18.79 18.91
N GLY A 9 14.79 -18.29 20.00
CA GLY A 9 13.58 -18.87 20.59
C GLY A 9 12.35 -18.74 19.67
N PRO A 10 11.34 -19.62 19.83
CA PRO A 10 10.11 -19.62 19.00
C PRO A 10 9.32 -18.30 19.04
N ILE A 11 9.48 -17.48 20.09
CA ILE A 11 8.87 -16.14 20.21
C ILE A 11 9.52 -15.15 19.22
N VAL A 12 10.85 -15.19 19.06
CA VAL A 12 11.58 -14.33 18.12
C VAL A 12 11.21 -14.68 16.69
N ILE A 13 11.11 -15.98 16.38
CA ILE A 13 10.70 -16.48 15.06
C ILE A 13 9.25 -16.08 14.74
N LYS A 14 8.31 -16.20 15.70
CA LYS A 14 6.91 -15.76 15.51
C LYS A 14 6.80 -14.26 15.26
N ASN A 15 7.54 -13.44 16.03
CA ASN A 15 7.54 -11.98 15.85
C ASN A 15 8.22 -11.54 14.55
N PHE A 16 9.23 -12.28 14.11
CA PHE A 16 9.87 -12.08 12.82
C PHE A 16 8.89 -12.43 11.69
N ALA A 17 8.37 -13.65 11.63
CA ALA A 17 7.42 -14.08 10.59
C ALA A 17 6.17 -13.16 10.50
N LYS A 18 5.65 -12.68 11.64
CA LYS A 18 4.53 -11.72 11.69
C LYS A 18 4.88 -10.38 11.01
N ARG A 19 6.13 -9.89 11.13
CA ARG A 19 6.57 -8.64 10.48
C ARG A 19 6.80 -8.83 8.97
N TRP A 20 7.21 -10.01 8.54
CA TRP A 20 7.45 -10.30 7.12
C TRP A 20 6.16 -10.57 6.33
N LEU A 21 5.13 -11.12 6.98
CA LEU A 21 3.80 -11.29 6.38
C LEU A 21 2.99 -10.01 6.38
N ASP A 22 3.25 -9.12 7.34
CA ASP A 22 2.56 -7.84 7.46
C ASP A 22 3.22 -6.76 6.61
N ILE A 23 3.17 -6.95 5.29
CA ILE A 23 3.63 -5.98 4.31
C ILE A 23 2.48 -5.64 3.34
N PRO A 24 2.41 -4.39 2.83
CA PRO A 24 1.29 -3.95 1.97
C PRO A 24 1.01 -4.87 0.76
N PRO A 25 2.03 -5.41 0.05
CA PRO A 25 1.77 -6.30 -1.08
C PRO A 25 1.01 -7.59 -0.71
N VAL A 26 1.22 -8.14 0.50
CA VAL A 26 0.48 -9.33 0.96
C VAL A 26 -0.99 -9.01 1.15
N TRP A 27 -1.30 -7.86 1.77
CA TRP A 27 -2.67 -7.41 1.96
C TRP A 27 -3.38 -7.07 0.66
N LEU A 28 -2.65 -6.49 -0.31
CA LEU A 28 -3.16 -6.23 -1.65
C LEU A 28 -3.50 -7.55 -2.36
N LEU A 29 -2.62 -8.55 -2.34
CA LEU A 29 -2.88 -9.86 -2.93
C LEU A 29 -4.08 -10.55 -2.26
N LEU A 30 -4.19 -10.47 -0.93
CA LEU A 30 -5.35 -10.97 -0.19
C LEU A 30 -6.64 -10.24 -0.61
N ALA A 31 -6.60 -8.92 -0.81
CA ALA A 31 -7.74 -8.15 -1.27
C ALA A 31 -8.13 -8.52 -2.71
N MET A 32 -7.16 -8.65 -3.62
CA MET A 32 -7.39 -9.09 -5.01
C MET A 32 -8.02 -10.49 -5.05
N PHE A 33 -7.50 -11.43 -4.25
CA PHE A 33 -8.05 -12.77 -4.13
C PHE A 33 -9.47 -12.76 -3.56
N SER A 34 -9.72 -11.91 -2.55
CA SER A 34 -11.06 -11.72 -1.97
C SER A 34 -12.05 -11.14 -2.98
N VAL A 35 -11.63 -10.17 -3.80
CA VAL A 35 -12.43 -9.61 -4.91
C VAL A 35 -12.77 -10.70 -5.92
N TRP A 36 -11.81 -11.55 -6.29
CA TRP A 36 -12.03 -12.65 -7.21
C TRP A 36 -13.04 -13.68 -6.64
N ILE A 37 -12.87 -14.11 -5.37
CA ILE A 37 -13.81 -15.01 -4.70
C ILE A 37 -15.21 -14.38 -4.62
N GLN A 38 -15.31 -13.15 -4.10
CA GLN A 38 -16.60 -12.49 -3.91
C GLN A 38 -17.33 -12.33 -5.25
N GLY A 39 -16.63 -11.88 -6.29
CA GLY A 39 -17.25 -11.71 -7.61
C GLY A 39 -17.67 -13.04 -8.25
N ARG A 40 -16.94 -14.13 -8.00
CA ARG A 40 -17.21 -15.44 -8.61
C ARG A 40 -18.33 -16.22 -7.90
N PHE A 41 -18.40 -16.13 -6.57
CA PHE A 41 -19.26 -16.98 -5.74
C PHE A 41 -20.40 -16.22 -5.04
N LEU A 42 -20.26 -14.92 -4.82
CA LEU A 42 -21.23 -14.10 -4.09
C LEU A 42 -21.52 -12.78 -4.83
N PRO A 43 -21.92 -12.80 -6.11
CA PRO A 43 -22.21 -11.57 -6.85
C PRO A 43 -23.41 -10.85 -6.22
N LEU A 44 -23.13 -9.75 -5.52
CA LEU A 44 -24.16 -8.91 -4.91
C LEU A 44 -24.69 -7.94 -5.97
N GLY A 45 -25.84 -8.29 -6.56
CA GLY A 45 -26.52 -7.50 -7.59
C GLY A 45 -26.08 -7.83 -9.03
N PRO A 46 -26.64 -7.13 -10.03
CA PRO A 46 -26.28 -7.36 -11.43
C PRO A 46 -24.81 -6.99 -11.64
N GLY A 47 -24.02 -7.98 -12.07
CA GLY A 47 -22.63 -7.74 -12.45
C GLY A 47 -22.52 -6.74 -13.59
N PHE A 48 -21.38 -6.05 -13.62
CA PHE A 48 -21.00 -5.14 -14.69
C PHE A 48 -19.75 -5.62 -15.45
N SER A 49 -19.40 -6.90 -15.28
CA SER A 49 -18.30 -7.51 -16.05
C SER A 49 -18.54 -7.34 -17.55
N GLY A 50 -17.49 -7.00 -18.29
CA GLY A 50 -17.55 -6.71 -19.72
C GLY A 50 -18.19 -5.37 -20.09
N ARG A 51 -18.77 -4.62 -19.14
CA ARG A 51 -19.29 -3.25 -19.40
C ARG A 51 -18.22 -2.17 -19.28
N VAL A 52 -17.13 -2.47 -18.58
CA VAL A 52 -15.97 -1.58 -18.50
C VAL A 52 -15.07 -1.84 -19.72
N PRO A 53 -14.77 -0.81 -20.54
CA PRO A 53 -13.86 -0.97 -21.65
C PRO A 53 -12.48 -1.47 -21.17
N PRO A 54 -11.89 -2.50 -21.79
CA PRO A 54 -10.58 -3.02 -21.39
C PRO A 54 -9.49 -1.92 -21.34
N GLY A 55 -9.56 -0.94 -22.24
CA GLY A 55 -8.65 0.21 -22.25
C GLY A 55 -8.65 1.01 -20.94
N LEU A 56 -9.79 1.16 -20.26
CA LEU A 56 -9.86 1.86 -18.98
C LEU A 56 -9.16 1.07 -17.86
N ILE A 57 -9.26 -0.26 -17.88
CA ILE A 57 -8.56 -1.14 -16.93
C ILE A 57 -7.04 -1.02 -17.12
N TRP A 58 -6.58 -1.05 -18.38
CA TRP A 58 -5.17 -0.85 -18.71
C TRP A 58 -4.66 0.53 -18.30
N ILE A 59 -5.47 1.58 -18.46
CA ILE A 59 -5.13 2.92 -17.98
C ILE A 59 -4.99 2.93 -16.46
N LEU A 60 -5.93 2.34 -15.71
CA LEU A 60 -5.85 2.26 -14.25
C LEU A 60 -4.58 1.55 -13.78
N TRP A 61 -4.26 0.39 -14.36
CA TRP A 61 -3.06 -0.36 -14.02
C TRP A 61 -1.77 0.32 -14.47
N GLY A 62 -1.79 0.99 -15.63
CA GLY A 62 -0.69 1.82 -16.11
C GLY A 62 -0.42 3.01 -15.18
N CYS A 63 -1.46 3.70 -14.72
CA CYS A 63 -1.35 4.77 -13.73
C CYS A 63 -0.84 4.26 -12.39
N ALA A 64 -1.33 3.11 -11.90
CA ALA A 64 -0.85 2.50 -10.67
C ALA A 64 0.65 2.14 -10.77
N GLY A 65 1.05 1.47 -11.86
CA GLY A 65 2.45 1.12 -12.11
C GLY A 65 3.34 2.35 -12.26
N GLY A 66 2.89 3.37 -13.00
CA GLY A 66 3.60 4.63 -13.18
C GLY A 66 3.78 5.41 -11.88
N LEU A 67 2.74 5.46 -11.03
CA LEU A 67 2.79 6.14 -9.74
C LEU A 67 3.75 5.43 -8.76
N THR A 68 3.69 4.08 -8.69
CA THR A 68 4.65 3.30 -7.88
C THR A 68 6.08 3.46 -8.38
N LEU A 69 6.30 3.40 -9.71
CA LEU A 69 7.62 3.58 -10.29
C LEU A 69 8.17 4.98 -9.98
N ALA A 70 7.36 6.02 -10.17
CA ALA A 70 7.75 7.40 -9.86
C ALA A 70 8.09 7.58 -8.37
N ALA A 71 7.29 6.99 -7.47
CA ALA A 71 7.55 7.03 -6.03
C ALA A 71 8.89 6.35 -5.69
N VAL A 72 9.11 5.13 -6.19
CA VAL A 72 10.35 4.37 -5.96
C VAL A 72 11.57 5.09 -6.52
N LEU A 73 11.50 5.62 -7.74
CA LEU A 73 12.60 6.37 -8.35
C LEU A 73 12.93 7.61 -7.53
N GLN A 74 11.92 8.29 -6.99
CA GLN A 74 12.13 9.44 -6.14
C GLN A 74 12.77 9.06 -4.81
N MET A 75 12.29 8.02 -4.13
CA MET A 75 12.90 7.51 -2.88
C MET A 75 14.35 7.08 -3.09
N ARG A 76 14.65 6.41 -4.22
CA ARG A 76 16.02 6.05 -4.61
C ARG A 76 16.91 7.27 -4.84
N LYS A 77 16.39 8.32 -5.47
CA LYS A 77 17.12 9.59 -5.67
C LYS A 77 17.54 10.22 -4.34
N PHE A 78 16.69 10.11 -3.32
CA PHE A 78 16.98 10.59 -1.96
C PHE A 78 17.61 9.52 -1.05
N ARG A 79 18.03 8.35 -1.59
CA ARG A 79 18.64 7.23 -0.84
C ARG A 79 17.88 6.85 0.43
N THR A 80 16.56 6.87 0.38
CA THR A 80 15.68 6.48 1.49
C THR A 80 15.00 5.14 1.19
N THR A 81 14.51 4.46 2.22
CA THR A 81 13.98 3.09 2.16
C THR A 81 12.51 3.04 1.74
N VAL A 82 12.17 2.04 0.91
CA VAL A 82 10.79 1.72 0.50
C VAL A 82 10.09 0.83 1.53
N HIS A 83 10.83 0.26 2.50
CA HIS A 83 10.26 -0.65 3.47
C HIS A 83 9.53 0.12 4.58
N PRO A 84 8.21 -0.14 4.80
CA PRO A 84 7.42 0.61 5.77
C PRO A 84 8.00 0.55 7.19
N HIS A 85 8.77 -0.49 7.52
CA HIS A 85 9.28 -0.74 8.87
C HIS A 85 10.72 -0.26 9.10
N GLU A 86 11.35 0.35 8.11
CA GLU A 86 12.71 0.87 8.22
C GLU A 86 12.71 2.38 8.50
N ASN A 87 13.80 2.89 9.08
CA ASN A 87 13.95 4.32 9.31
C ASN A 87 14.33 5.02 8.00
N ALA A 88 13.66 6.13 7.71
CA ALA A 88 13.96 6.92 6.53
C ALA A 88 15.21 7.77 6.79
N THR A 89 16.09 7.87 5.80
CA THR A 89 17.28 8.75 5.87
C THR A 89 16.92 10.19 5.52
N HIS A 90 15.86 10.38 4.72
CA HIS A 90 15.36 11.67 4.27
C HIS A 90 13.83 11.66 4.13
N LEU A 91 13.19 12.79 4.44
CA LEU A 91 11.79 13.05 4.15
C LEU A 91 11.61 13.53 2.70
N VAL A 92 10.99 12.70 1.86
CA VAL A 92 10.74 13.01 0.44
C VAL A 92 9.40 13.73 0.31
N THR A 93 9.41 14.98 -0.18
CA THR A 93 8.22 15.86 -0.20
C THR A 93 7.83 16.43 -1.57
N LYS A 94 8.66 16.22 -2.60
CA LYS A 94 8.43 16.74 -3.96
C LYS A 94 7.78 15.70 -4.87
N GLY A 95 7.55 16.02 -6.14
CA GLY A 95 7.09 15.04 -7.14
C GLY A 95 5.78 14.37 -6.73
N VAL A 96 5.70 13.04 -6.84
CA VAL A 96 4.49 12.30 -6.47
C VAL A 96 4.20 12.35 -4.96
N PHE A 97 5.23 12.54 -4.13
CA PHE A 97 5.08 12.79 -2.69
C PHE A 97 4.54 14.19 -2.39
N GLY A 98 4.56 15.11 -3.36
CA GLY A 98 3.90 16.41 -3.23
C GLY A 98 2.38 16.33 -3.44
N LEU A 99 1.91 15.34 -4.20
CA LEU A 99 0.49 15.11 -4.49
C LEU A 99 -0.19 14.35 -3.34
N SER A 100 0.52 13.38 -2.79
CA SER A 100 0.06 12.51 -1.72
C SER A 100 1.22 12.21 -0.78
N ARG A 101 0.98 12.14 0.52
CA ARG A 101 1.99 11.60 1.45
C ARG A 101 2.24 10.11 1.29
N ASN A 102 1.31 9.39 0.63
CA ASN A 102 1.28 7.93 0.55
C ASN A 102 1.03 7.45 -0.90
N PRO A 103 1.82 7.89 -1.89
CA PRO A 103 1.54 7.65 -3.31
C PRO A 103 1.56 6.15 -3.67
N ILE A 104 2.41 5.35 -3.03
CA ILE A 104 2.46 3.89 -3.25
C ILE A 104 1.12 3.23 -2.83
N TYR A 105 0.56 3.64 -1.69
CA TYR A 105 -0.73 3.11 -1.24
C TYR A 105 -1.90 3.57 -2.12
N VAL A 106 -1.80 4.76 -2.74
CA VAL A 106 -2.74 5.20 -3.77
C VAL A 106 -2.65 4.27 -4.99
N SER A 107 -1.43 3.92 -5.43
CA SER A 107 -1.24 2.94 -6.51
C SER A 107 -1.86 1.59 -6.19
N ASP A 108 -1.71 1.08 -4.97
CA ASP A 108 -2.27 -0.22 -4.57
C ASP A 108 -3.81 -0.21 -4.67
N VAL A 109 -4.44 0.90 -4.27
CA VAL A 109 -5.90 1.08 -4.40
C VAL A 109 -6.31 1.15 -5.88
N LEU A 110 -5.56 1.88 -6.73
CA LEU A 110 -5.82 1.95 -8.17
C LEU A 110 -5.70 0.57 -8.85
N LEU A 111 -4.69 -0.21 -8.44
CA LEU A 111 -4.49 -1.58 -8.94
C LEU A 111 -5.69 -2.46 -8.57
N LEU A 112 -6.13 -2.42 -7.30
CA LEU A 112 -7.30 -3.17 -6.83
C LEU A 112 -8.59 -2.72 -7.52
N LEU A 113 -8.79 -1.42 -7.76
CA LEU A 113 -9.94 -0.90 -8.50
C LEU A 113 -9.97 -1.44 -9.94
N GLY A 114 -8.82 -1.57 -10.61
CA GLY A 114 -8.76 -2.23 -11.91
C GLY A 114 -9.16 -3.71 -11.85
N VAL A 115 -8.84 -4.43 -10.77
CA VAL A 115 -9.31 -5.80 -10.54
C VAL A 115 -10.82 -5.85 -10.32
N VAL A 116 -11.38 -4.91 -9.53
CA VAL A 116 -12.84 -4.78 -9.35
C VAL A 116 -13.53 -4.51 -10.69
N ALA A 117 -12.94 -3.65 -11.53
CA ALA A 117 -13.46 -3.34 -12.86
C ALA A 117 -13.43 -4.56 -13.79
N TRP A 118 -12.36 -5.36 -13.72
CA TRP A 118 -12.20 -6.61 -14.48
C TRP A 118 -13.23 -7.67 -14.05
N VAL A 119 -13.34 -7.92 -12.75
CA VAL A 119 -14.28 -8.90 -12.18
C VAL A 119 -15.73 -8.44 -12.37
N GLY A 120 -15.99 -7.15 -12.24
CA GLY A 120 -17.29 -6.55 -12.53
C GLY A 120 -18.37 -6.83 -11.48
N SER A 121 -18.01 -6.76 -10.19
CA SER A 121 -18.93 -7.02 -9.06
C SER A 121 -19.06 -5.78 -8.16
N TRP A 122 -20.29 -5.33 -7.90
CA TRP A 122 -20.53 -4.16 -7.04
C TRP A 122 -20.17 -4.43 -5.58
N GLY A 123 -20.38 -5.64 -5.09
CA GLY A 123 -19.99 -6.03 -3.73
C GLY A 123 -18.49 -5.90 -3.46
N SER A 124 -17.65 -5.99 -4.50
CA SER A 124 -16.20 -5.85 -4.38
C SER A 124 -15.76 -4.44 -3.94
N PHE A 125 -16.58 -3.40 -4.12
CA PHE A 125 -16.24 -2.07 -3.61
C PHE A 125 -16.20 -2.01 -2.08
N ALA A 126 -16.95 -2.87 -1.38
CA ALA A 126 -16.82 -3.01 0.07
C ALA A 126 -15.44 -3.54 0.47
N ILE A 127 -14.86 -4.42 -0.34
CA ILE A 127 -13.49 -4.94 -0.14
C ILE A 127 -12.47 -3.82 -0.37
N VAL A 128 -12.68 -2.94 -1.37
CA VAL A 128 -11.83 -1.76 -1.58
C VAL A 128 -11.89 -0.82 -0.36
N ALA A 129 -13.09 -0.53 0.16
CA ALA A 129 -13.25 0.32 1.33
C ALA A 129 -12.57 -0.29 2.57
N LEU A 130 -12.72 -1.60 2.78
CA LEU A 130 -12.03 -2.32 3.85
C LEU A 130 -10.51 -2.29 3.67
N PHE A 131 -10.02 -2.47 2.44
CA PHE A 131 -8.59 -2.42 2.14
C PHE A 131 -7.99 -1.04 2.42
N ILE A 132 -8.66 0.05 2.02
CA ILE A 132 -8.28 1.43 2.36
C ILE A 132 -8.22 1.61 3.88
N TRP A 133 -9.22 1.09 4.60
CA TRP A 133 -9.25 1.15 6.06
C TRP A 133 -8.05 0.42 6.69
N VAL A 134 -7.72 -0.77 6.20
CA VAL A 134 -6.54 -1.54 6.63
C VAL A 134 -5.26 -0.76 6.33
N LEU A 135 -5.07 -0.26 5.11
CA LEU A 135 -3.90 0.53 4.74
C LEU A 135 -3.71 1.73 5.67
N GLN A 136 -4.80 2.46 5.94
CA GLN A 136 -4.76 3.62 6.81
C GLN A 136 -4.34 3.29 8.24
N HIS A 137 -4.98 2.30 8.85
CA HIS A 137 -4.81 2.03 10.29
C HIS A 137 -3.60 1.17 10.59
N ARG A 138 -3.26 0.25 9.68
CA ARG A 138 -2.23 -0.75 9.90
C ARG A 138 -0.85 -0.31 9.43
N PHE A 139 -0.79 0.51 8.39
CA PHE A 139 0.45 0.90 7.73
C PHE A 139 0.70 2.40 7.80
N ILE A 140 -0.16 3.20 7.13
CA ILE A 140 0.05 4.62 6.91
C ILE A 140 0.25 5.37 8.23
N ARG A 141 -0.64 5.20 9.22
CA ARG A 141 -0.49 5.91 10.51
C ARG A 141 0.83 5.61 11.21
N GLY A 142 1.29 4.37 11.19
CA GLY A 142 2.56 3.99 11.81
C GLY A 142 3.75 4.60 11.07
N GLU A 143 3.69 4.63 9.74
CA GLU A 143 4.72 5.22 8.89
C GLU A 143 4.81 6.74 9.07
N GLU A 144 3.67 7.43 9.06
CA GLU A 144 3.60 8.87 9.31
C GLU A 144 4.11 9.25 10.71
N LEU A 145 3.80 8.46 11.74
CA LEU A 145 4.32 8.69 13.09
C LEU A 145 5.84 8.54 13.16
N ARG A 146 6.42 7.55 12.46
CA ARG A 146 7.87 7.40 12.36
C ARG A 146 8.50 8.60 11.66
N LEU A 147 7.94 9.02 10.52
CA LEU A 147 8.42 10.20 9.80
C LEU A 147 8.32 11.47 10.64
N MET A 148 7.21 11.66 11.37
CA MET A 148 7.04 12.78 12.31
C MET A 148 8.10 12.76 13.42
N SER A 149 8.44 11.58 13.94
CA SER A 149 9.46 11.45 14.99
C SER A 149 10.88 11.68 14.48
N GLN A 150 11.16 11.36 13.21
CA GLN A 150 12.48 11.48 12.60
C GLN A 150 12.73 12.89 12.05
N PHE A 151 11.68 13.57 11.56
CA PHE A 151 11.78 14.85 10.86
C PHE A 151 10.71 15.85 11.37
N PRO A 152 10.66 16.20 12.66
CA PRO A 152 9.52 16.92 13.26
C PRO A 152 9.22 18.27 12.60
N ASP A 153 10.24 19.10 12.35
CA ASP A 153 10.07 20.43 11.78
C ASP A 153 9.60 20.36 10.30
N GLU A 154 10.27 19.51 9.51
CA GLU A 154 9.97 19.31 8.09
C GLU A 154 8.60 18.64 7.90
N TRP A 155 8.24 17.71 8.79
CA TRP A 155 6.96 17.02 8.79
C TRP A 155 5.79 17.94 9.11
N ALA A 156 5.93 18.84 10.09
CA ALA A 156 4.89 19.79 10.46
C ALA A 156 4.48 20.66 9.26
N ASP A 157 5.46 21.03 8.46
CA ASP A 157 5.32 21.84 7.26
C ASP A 157 4.76 21.05 6.07
N TYR A 158 5.32 19.86 5.83
CA TYR A 158 4.90 18.95 4.77
C TYR A 158 3.45 18.47 4.95
N SER A 159 3.08 18.03 6.15
CA SER A 159 1.76 17.46 6.43
C SER A 159 0.60 18.46 6.31
N LYS A 160 0.87 19.76 6.43
CA LYS A 160 -0.09 20.85 6.16
C LYS A 160 -0.32 21.07 4.66
N ARG A 161 0.74 20.94 3.85
CA ARG A 161 0.70 21.20 2.41
C ARG A 161 0.22 20.01 1.60
N THR A 162 0.46 18.79 2.08
CA THR A 162 0.15 17.56 1.35
C THR A 162 -0.81 16.68 2.14
N ARG A 163 -1.88 16.24 1.49
CA ARG A 163 -2.88 15.34 2.09
C ARG A 163 -2.35 13.91 2.20
N ARG A 164 -2.99 13.12 3.06
CA ARG A 164 -2.61 11.72 3.28
C ARG A 164 -2.79 10.86 2.02
N TRP A 165 -3.92 11.02 1.33
CA TRP A 165 -4.30 10.18 0.17
C TRP A 165 -4.17 10.96 -1.13
N MET A 166 -4.98 11.99 -1.36
CA MET A 166 -4.91 13.00 -2.45
C MET A 166 -5.74 14.22 -2.01
#